data_AF-A0A2W6BTE1-F1
#
_entry.id   AF-A0A2W6BTE1-F1
#
_cell.length_a   1.000
_cell.length_b   1.000
_cell.length_c   1.000
_cell.angle_alpha   90.00
_cell.angle_beta   90.00
_cell.angle_gamma   90.00
#
_symmetry.space_group_name_H-M   'P 1'
#
loop_
_entity.id
_entity.type
_entity.pdbx_description
1 polymer ?
#
loop_
_entity_poly.entity_id
_entity_poly.type
_entity_poly.pdbx_seq_one_letter_code
_entity_poly.pdbx_strand_id
1 'polypeptide(L)'
;MPWKLTVRTGPRVQRTHFGQLGEALDALEARARELARAAPKQAVDAGYKRFEPVQRVAARIELAGPERLIPSVRAGVDVRGDGSTEAYLGRVKRQVVEQRKGETPYRALRRELKPR
;
A
#
# COMPACT_ATOMS: atom_id res chain seq x y z
N MET A 1 -18.25 10.72 6.04
CA MET A 1 -16.98 10.31 6.69
C MET A 1 -15.91 10.23 5.61
N PRO A 2 -14.70 10.72 5.84
CA PRO A 2 -13.65 10.77 4.82
C PRO A 2 -13.01 9.40 4.56
N TRP A 3 -12.46 9.23 3.37
CA TRP A 3 -11.51 8.16 3.06
C TRP A 3 -10.34 8.21 4.03
N LYS A 4 -9.86 7.05 4.50
CA LYS A 4 -8.75 6.99 5.46
C LYS A 4 -7.55 6.26 4.87
N LEU A 5 -6.43 6.94 4.87
CA LEU A 5 -5.12 6.38 4.60
C LEU A 5 -4.43 6.05 5.93
N THR A 6 -3.83 4.87 6.05
CA THR A 6 -2.99 4.47 7.19
C THR A 6 -1.64 4.01 6.68
N VAL A 7 -0.57 4.72 7.03
CA VAL A 7 0.80 4.40 6.63
C VAL A 7 1.52 3.78 7.82
N ARG A 8 2.12 2.61 7.63
CA ARG A 8 2.88 1.88 8.63
C ARG A 8 4.30 1.67 8.14
N THR A 9 5.28 2.11 8.92
CA THR A 9 6.71 1.96 8.61
C THR A 9 7.43 1.55 9.89
N GLY A 10 7.75 0.26 10.02
CA GLY A 10 8.22 -0.32 11.27
C GLY A 10 7.26 -0.01 12.43
N PRO A 11 7.73 0.63 13.52
CA PRO A 11 6.87 0.98 14.66
C PRO A 11 6.00 2.23 14.41
N ARG A 12 6.26 3.02 13.37
CA ARG A 12 5.58 4.30 13.13
C ARG A 12 4.27 4.09 12.36
N VAL A 13 3.20 4.72 12.83
CA VAL A 13 1.88 4.71 12.18
C VAL A 13 1.38 6.14 11.99
N GLN A 14 1.05 6.50 10.75
CA GLN A 14 0.47 7.79 10.39
C GLN A 14 -0.92 7.57 9.78
N ARG A 15 -1.86 8.46 10.07
CA ARG A 15 -3.23 8.39 9.54
C ARG A 15 -3.62 9.73 8.96
N THR A 16 -4.17 9.71 7.77
CA THR A 16 -4.64 10.90 7.05
C THR A 16 -6.02 10.63 6.47
N HIS A 17 -6.84 11.67 6.41
CA HIS A 17 -8.21 11.61 5.93
C HIS A 17 -8.38 12.46 4.67
N PHE A 18 -9.19 11.98 3.73
CA PHE A 18 -9.43 12.64 2.45
C PHE A 18 -10.92 12.69 2.13
N GLY A 19 -11.37 13.79 1.51
CA GLY A 19 -12.77 13.93 1.13
C GLY A 19 -13.14 13.01 -0.04
N GLN A 20 -12.18 12.78 -0.94
CA GLN A 20 -12.41 12.07 -2.20
C GLN A 20 -11.48 10.86 -2.35
N LEU A 21 -11.95 9.84 -3.08
CA LEU A 21 -11.16 8.65 -3.40
C LEU A 21 -9.91 9.02 -4.22
N GLY A 22 -10.07 9.92 -5.21
CA GLY A 22 -8.96 10.37 -6.06
C GLY A 22 -7.81 10.95 -5.25
N GLU A 23 -8.10 11.91 -4.36
CA GLU A 23 -7.13 12.50 -3.44
C GLU A 23 -6.43 11.45 -2.57
N ALA A 24 -7.20 10.49 -2.05
CA ALA A 24 -6.65 9.42 -1.23
C ALA A 24 -5.70 8.50 -2.02
N LEU A 25 -6.02 8.22 -3.29
CA LEU A 25 -5.18 7.41 -4.18
C LEU A 25 -3.92 8.16 -4.63
N ASP A 26 -4.02 9.47 -4.86
CA ASP A 26 -2.87 10.32 -5.17
C ASP A 26 -1.89 10.37 -3.99
N ALA A 27 -2.41 10.58 -2.78
CA ALA A 27 -1.61 10.57 -1.56
C ALA A 27 -1.00 9.19 -1.28
N LEU A 28 -1.76 8.11 -1.52
CA LEU A 28 -1.26 6.73 -1.41
C LEU A 28 -0.07 6.51 -2.35
N GLU A 29 -0.22 6.87 -3.62
CA GLU A 29 0.82 6.69 -4.63
C GLU A 29 2.06 7.53 -4.30
N ALA A 30 1.89 8.81 -3.96
CA ALA A 30 2.99 9.69 -3.59
C ALA A 30 3.79 9.12 -2.40
N ARG A 31 3.09 8.68 -1.35
CA ARG A 31 3.72 8.11 -0.16
C ARG A 31 4.41 6.79 -0.44
N ALA A 32 3.80 5.93 -1.26
CA ALA A 32 4.40 4.66 -1.66
C ALA A 32 5.71 4.87 -2.43
N ARG A 33 5.73 5.82 -3.37
CA ARG A 33 6.93 6.17 -4.14
C ARG A 33 8.02 6.76 -3.25
N GLU A 34 7.67 7.60 -2.29
CA GLU A 34 8.63 8.14 -1.33
C GLU A 34 9.26 7.03 -0.49
N LEU A 35 8.44 6.14 0.06
CA LEU A 35 8.91 5.00 0.86
C LEU A 35 9.73 4.01 0.03
N ALA A 36 9.34 3.77 -1.23
CA ALA A 36 10.09 2.91 -2.15
C ALA A 36 11.48 3.50 -2.48
N ARG A 37 11.59 4.81 -2.68
CA ARG A 37 12.88 5.49 -2.88
C ARG A 37 13.76 5.49 -1.63
N ALA A 38 13.14 5.60 -0.46
CA ALA A 38 13.83 5.56 0.82
C ALA A 38 14.16 4.14 1.29
N ALA A 39 13.64 3.10 0.62
CA ALA A 39 13.89 1.72 0.98
C ALA A 39 15.38 1.40 0.75
N PRO A 40 16.09 0.88 1.78
CA PRO A 40 17.50 0.55 1.65
C PRO A 40 17.68 -0.59 0.64
N LYS A 41 18.48 -0.38 -0.41
CA LYS A 41 18.77 -1.40 -1.45
C LYS A 41 19.52 -2.64 -0.95
N GLN A 42 19.80 -2.74 0.35
CA GLN A 42 20.58 -3.83 0.94
C GLN A 42 19.72 -4.64 1.90
N ALA A 43 19.87 -5.96 1.81
CA ALA A 43 19.21 -6.91 2.70
C ALA A 43 19.48 -6.52 4.16
N VAL A 44 18.42 -6.24 4.91
CA VAL A 44 18.53 -5.99 6.34
C VAL A 44 18.78 -7.34 7.00
N ASP A 45 20.04 -7.66 7.29
CA ASP A 45 20.44 -8.84 8.03
C ASP A 45 19.86 -8.76 9.45
N ALA A 46 18.69 -9.37 9.65
CA ALA A 46 18.18 -9.68 10.97
C ALA A 46 18.87 -10.98 11.40
N GLY A 47 19.91 -10.84 12.22
CA GLY A 47 20.98 -11.80 12.47
C GLY A 47 20.64 -13.20 13.03
N TYR A 48 19.46 -13.76 12.79
CA TYR A 48 19.18 -15.19 13.05
C TYR A 48 18.31 -15.88 11.99
N LYS A 49 17.91 -15.19 10.90
CA LYS A 49 17.24 -15.82 9.76
C LYS A 49 17.33 -14.91 8.53
N ARG A 50 18.04 -15.35 7.48
CA ARG A 50 18.13 -14.64 6.20
C ARG A 50 16.76 -14.71 5.52
N PHE A 51 15.96 -13.65 5.65
CA PHE A 51 14.76 -13.47 4.84
C PHE A 51 15.18 -12.64 3.63
N GLU A 52 14.95 -13.15 2.43
CA GLU A 52 15.20 -12.40 1.19
C GLU A 52 14.45 -11.04 1.27
N PRO A 53 15.07 -9.91 0.87
CA PRO A 53 14.49 -8.56 0.97
C PRO A 53 13.11 -8.44 0.32
N VAL A 54 12.88 -9.21 -0.74
CA VAL A 54 11.61 -9.31 -1.48
C VAL A 54 10.47 -9.87 -0.61
N GLN A 55 10.77 -10.65 0.43
CA GLN A 55 9.77 -11.29 1.27
C GLN A 55 9.28 -10.40 2.42
N ARG A 56 10.02 -9.34 2.79
CA ARG A 56 9.65 -8.45 3.89
C ARG A 56 9.05 -7.14 3.39
N VAL A 57 7.81 -6.89 3.81
CA VAL A 57 7.15 -5.58 3.67
C VAL A 57 7.86 -4.59 4.59
N ALA A 58 8.58 -3.63 4.02
CA ALA A 58 9.25 -2.56 4.74
C ALA A 58 8.27 -1.47 5.19
N ALA A 59 7.24 -1.20 4.37
CA ALA A 59 6.16 -0.30 4.72
C ALA A 59 4.84 -0.73 4.08
N ARG A 60 3.72 -0.42 4.76
CA ARG A 60 2.36 -0.71 4.28
C ARG A 60 1.52 0.55 4.29
N ILE A 61 0.82 0.79 3.20
CA ILE A 61 -0.13 1.89 3.07
C ILE A 61 -1.52 1.30 2.84
N GLU A 62 -2.41 1.49 3.80
CA GLU A 62 -3.78 0.95 3.79
C GLU A 62 -4.78 2.06 3.44
N LEU A 63 -5.71 1.76 2.54
CA LEU A 63 -6.84 2.61 2.17
C LEU A 63 -8.16 1.99 2.69
N ALA A 64 -8.99 2.84 3.28
CA ALA A 64 -10.31 2.48 3.79
C ALA A 64 -11.37 3.42 3.24
N GLY A 65 -12.48 2.82 2.78
CA GLY A 65 -13.69 3.53 2.38
C GLY A 65 -14.33 4.35 3.50
N PRO A 66 -15.22 5.29 3.14
CA PRO A 66 -15.82 6.26 4.04
C PRO A 66 -16.83 5.66 5.03
N GLU A 67 -17.23 4.39 4.91
CA GLU A 67 -18.32 3.82 5.71
C GLU A 67 -17.91 3.58 7.18
N ARG A 68 -18.86 3.81 8.10
CA ARG A 68 -18.59 3.87 9.54
C ARG A 68 -18.28 2.51 10.18
N LEU A 69 -19.00 1.46 9.79
CA LEU A 69 -18.93 0.13 10.42
C LEU A 69 -18.03 -0.83 9.63
N ILE A 70 -18.41 -1.08 8.37
CA ILE A 70 -17.70 -2.00 7.48
C ILE A 70 -17.51 -1.29 6.14
N PRO A 71 -16.33 -0.69 5.90
CA PRO A 71 -15.98 -0.14 4.61
C PRO A 71 -16.06 -1.20 3.51
N SER A 72 -16.83 -0.93 2.47
CA SER A 72 -16.88 -1.76 1.27
C SER A 72 -15.52 -1.80 0.57
N VAL A 73 -14.79 -0.67 0.64
CA VAL A 73 -13.42 -0.57 0.11
C VAL A 73 -12.40 -0.79 1.22
N ARG A 74 -11.60 -1.84 1.03
CA ARG A 74 -10.35 -2.11 1.75
C ARG A 74 -9.30 -2.42 0.71
N ALA A 75 -8.21 -1.67 0.72
CA ALA A 75 -7.18 -1.78 -0.28
C ALA A 75 -5.85 -1.28 0.29
N GLY A 76 -4.77 -1.42 -0.48
CA GLY A 76 -3.49 -0.83 -0.10
C GLY A 76 -2.37 -1.14 -1.06
N VAL A 77 -1.19 -0.64 -0.70
CA VAL A 77 0.08 -0.96 -1.34
C VAL A 77 1.09 -1.35 -0.27
N ASP A 78 1.76 -2.48 -0.50
CA ASP A 78 2.93 -2.89 0.24
C ASP A 78 4.19 -2.43 -0.49
N VAL A 79 5.13 -1.87 0.26
CA VAL A 79 6.48 -1.51 -0.19
C VAL A 79 7.46 -2.49 0.43
N ARG A 80 8.26 -3.15 -0.40
CA ARG A 80 9.27 -4.14 0.01
C ARG A 80 10.61 -3.47 0.29
N GLY A 81 11.53 -4.20 0.90
CA GLY A 81 12.86 -3.69 1.26
C GLY A 81 13.70 -3.22 0.06
N ASP A 82 13.51 -3.83 -1.10
CA ASP A 82 14.18 -3.48 -2.36
C ASP A 82 13.51 -2.30 -3.11
N GLY A 83 12.47 -1.70 -2.53
CA GLY A 83 11.68 -0.63 -3.15
C GLY A 83 10.64 -1.13 -4.16
N SER A 84 10.52 -2.45 -4.37
CA SER A 84 9.40 -2.99 -5.15
C SER A 84 8.08 -2.75 -4.41
N THR A 85 7.00 -2.63 -5.18
CA THR A 85 5.67 -2.31 -4.64
C THR A 85 4.62 -3.25 -5.17
N GLU A 86 3.64 -3.60 -4.34
CA GLU A 86 2.55 -4.52 -4.67
C GLU A 86 1.21 -3.98 -4.18
N ALA A 87 0.23 -3.89 -5.07
CA ALA A 87 -1.11 -3.45 -4.72
C ALA A 87 -1.98 -4.64 -4.31
N TYR A 88 -2.91 -4.42 -3.37
CA TYR A 88 -3.84 -5.45 -2.92
C TYR A 88 -5.24 -4.89 -2.63
N LEU A 89 -6.23 -5.79 -2.69
CA LEU A 89 -7.59 -5.60 -2.21
C LEU A 89 -7.86 -6.45 -0.96
N GLY A 90 -8.78 -6.00 -0.13
CA GLY A 90 -9.20 -6.68 1.10
C GLY A 90 -8.39 -6.29 2.34
N ARG A 91 -8.89 -6.75 3.50
CA ARG A 91 -8.27 -6.51 4.82
C ARG A 91 -7.78 -7.80 5.47
N VAL A 92 -8.66 -8.80 5.55
CA VAL A 92 -8.40 -10.09 6.20
C VAL A 92 -7.74 -11.06 5.21
N LYS A 93 -8.41 -11.34 4.09
CA LYS A 93 -7.83 -12.04 2.95
C LYS A 93 -7.40 -11.00 1.92
N ARG A 94 -6.10 -10.70 1.88
CA ARG A 94 -5.53 -9.78 0.90
C ARG A 94 -5.38 -10.52 -0.43
N GLN A 95 -5.88 -9.91 -1.50
CA GLN A 95 -5.73 -10.41 -2.86
C GLN A 95 -4.84 -9.44 -3.61
N VAL A 96 -3.71 -9.91 -4.13
CA VAL A 96 -2.82 -9.10 -4.95
C VAL A 96 -3.57 -8.66 -6.20
N VAL A 97 -3.46 -7.37 -6.53
CA VAL A 97 -4.03 -6.85 -7.76
C VAL A 97 -3.11 -7.21 -8.91
N GLU A 98 -3.64 -7.98 -9.86
CA GLU A 98 -2.90 -8.34 -11.06
C GLU A 98 -2.62 -7.11 -11.92
N GLN A 99 -1.36 -6.95 -12.29
CA GLN A 99 -0.89 -5.88 -13.17
C GLN A 99 -0.98 -6.33 -14.62
N ARG A 100 -1.50 -5.46 -15.48
CA ARG A 100 -1.42 -5.66 -16.93
C ARG A 100 -0.01 -5.31 -17.42
N LYS A 101 0.36 -5.76 -18.63
CA LYS A 101 1.67 -5.46 -19.22
C LYS A 101 1.93 -3.94 -19.26
N GLY A 102 3.02 -3.51 -18.64
CA GLY A 102 3.41 -2.09 -18.56
C GLY A 102 2.62 -1.26 -17.54
N GLU A 103 1.76 -1.89 -16.74
CA GLU A 103 1.01 -1.23 -15.69
C GLU A 103 1.81 -1.15 -14.40
N THR A 104 1.59 -0.09 -13.63
CA THR A 104 2.15 0.03 -12.28
C THR A 104 1.15 -0.50 -11.25
N PRO A 105 1.60 -0.91 -10.05
CA PRO A 105 0.69 -1.33 -8.99
C PRO A 105 -0.36 -0.25 -8.65
N TYR A 106 0.01 1.03 -8.75
CA TYR A 106 -0.89 2.15 -8.51
C TYR A 106 -2.00 2.27 -9.56
N ARG A 107 -1.65 2.13 -10.85
CA ARG A 107 -2.64 2.14 -11.94
C ARG A 107 -3.58 0.94 -11.85
N ALA A 108 -3.03 -0.24 -11.54
CA ALA A 108 -3.82 -1.44 -11.33
C ALA A 108 -4.82 -1.25 -10.17
N LEU A 109 -4.38 -0.69 -9.04
CA LEU A 109 -5.25 -0.39 -7.91
C LEU A 109 -6.36 0.62 -8.26
N ARG A 110 -6.01 1.70 -8.96
CA ARG A 110 -7.00 2.69 -9.43
C ARG A 110 -8.04 2.07 -10.34
N ARG A 111 -7.65 1.13 -11.20
CA ARG A 111 -8.59 0.40 -12.07
C ARG A 111 -9.60 -0.40 -11.25
N GLU A 112 -9.14 -1.16 -10.26
CA GLU A 112 -10.03 -1.99 -9.44
C GLU A 112 -10.98 -1.18 -8.54
N LEU A 113 -10.59 0.04 -8.16
CA LEU A 113 -11.36 0.89 -7.25
C LEU A 113 -12.25 1.92 -7.95
N LYS A 114 -12.21 2.01 -9.29
CA LYS A 114 -13.16 2.84 -10.03
C LYS A 114 -14.58 2.26 -9.87
N PRO A 115 -15.59 3.09 -9.59
CA PRO A 115 -16.98 2.65 -9.68
C PRO A 115 -17.23 2.08 -11.09
N ARG A 116 -17.92 0.95 -11.18
CA ARG A 116 -18.48 0.47 -12.45
C ARG A 116 -19.67 1.31 -12.85
#